data_AF-A0A8T4DSX2-F1
#
_entry.id   AF-A0A8T4DSX2-F1
#
_cell.length_a   1.000
_cell.length_b   1.000
_cell.length_c   1.000
_cell.angle_alpha   90.00
_cell.angle_beta   90.00
_cell.angle_gamma   90.00
#
_symmetry.space_group_name_H-M   'P 1'
#
loop_
_entity.id
_entity.type
_entity.pdbx_description
1 polymer ?
#
loop_
_entity_poly.entity_id
_entity_poly.type
_entity_poly.pdbx_seq_one_letter_code
_entity_poly.pdbx_strand_id
1 'polypeptide(L)'
;MGIVIDENEAKKTPCLCYELKNGKVLCHTKGIVGFLSDEQKKNYCYGTYVRPATPQMEERLRQFAEQAHRCSEQVHGDFKRGDRLLPFLDCMSKDGVE
;
A
#
# COMPACT_ATOMS: atom_id res chain seq x y z
N MET A 1 3.18 5.45 -1.97
CA MET A 1 2.78 6.75 -1.37
C MET A 1 1.28 6.70 -1.19
N GLY A 2 0.79 7.07 -0.01
CA GLY A 2 -0.64 7.11 0.27
C GLY A 2 -1.29 8.34 -0.34
N ILE A 3 -2.60 8.30 -0.54
CA ILE A 3 -3.39 9.44 -1.04
C ILE A 3 -4.04 10.12 0.16
N VAL A 4 -3.78 11.41 0.33
CA VAL A 4 -4.41 12.21 1.40
C VAL A 4 -5.84 12.52 1.00
N ILE A 5 -6.79 12.13 1.85
CA ILE A 5 -8.23 12.36 1.66
C ILE A 5 -8.81 13.30 2.73
N ASP A 6 -8.23 13.31 3.93
CA ASP A 6 -8.55 14.25 5.01
C ASP A 6 -7.26 14.60 5.77
N GLU A 7 -6.72 15.78 5.48
CA GLU A 7 -5.47 16.24 6.07
C GLU A 7 -5.61 16.55 7.57
N ASN A 8 -6.78 17.02 8.01
CA ASN A 8 -7.03 17.36 9.40
C ASN A 8 -7.10 16.10 10.27
N GLU A 9 -7.77 15.05 9.78
CA GLU A 9 -7.82 13.76 10.45
C GLU A 9 -6.42 13.11 10.48
N ALA A 10 -5.66 13.19 9.38
CA ALA A 10 -4.32 12.62 9.27
C ALA A 10 -3.34 13.19 10.29
N LYS A 11 -3.42 14.50 10.57
CA LYS A 11 -2.54 15.17 11.55
C LYS A 11 -2.91 14.87 13.00
N LYS A 12 -4.17 14.55 13.29
CA LYS A 12 -4.67 14.33 14.66
C LYS A 12 -4.64 12.87 15.09
N THR A 13 -4.59 11.94 14.14
CA THR A 13 -4.64 10.51 14.42
C THR A 13 -3.24 9.92 14.51
N PRO A 14 -2.91 9.17 15.58
CA PRO A 14 -1.65 8.43 15.64
C PRO A 14 -1.52 7.43 14.50
N CYS A 15 -0.31 7.29 13.98
CA CYS A 15 0.01 6.29 12.97
C CYS A 15 0.03 4.88 13.58
N LEU A 16 -0.52 3.93 12.84
CA LEU A 16 -0.36 2.50 13.11
C LEU A 16 0.67 1.93 12.14
N CYS A 17 1.68 1.28 12.69
CA CYS A 17 2.81 0.74 11.96
C CYS A 17 2.94 -0.77 12.19
N TYR A 18 3.24 -1.48 11.12
CA TYR A 18 3.48 -2.92 11.12
C TYR A 18 4.93 -3.19 10.74
N GLU A 19 5.67 -3.87 11.61
CA GLU A 19 7.02 -4.34 11.36
C GLU A 19 6.98 -5.72 10.71
N LEU A 20 7.53 -5.82 9.50
CA LEU A 20 7.69 -7.07 8.76
C LEU A 20 8.96 -7.80 9.21
N LYS A 21 9.04 -9.12 9.02
CA LYS A 21 10.24 -9.92 9.37
C LYS A 21 11.54 -9.47 8.68
N ASN A 22 11.44 -8.79 7.55
CA ASN A 22 12.60 -8.23 6.84
C ASN A 22 13.04 -6.86 7.37
N GLY A 23 12.49 -6.41 8.50
CA GLY A 23 12.81 -5.13 9.14
C GLY A 23 12.14 -3.90 8.48
N LYS A 24 11.32 -4.08 7.43
CA LYS A 24 10.56 -2.98 6.85
C LYS A 24 9.37 -2.62 7.74
N VAL A 25 9.11 -1.33 7.87
CA VAL A 25 7.98 -0.80 8.66
C VAL A 25 6.98 -0.11 7.74
N LEU A 26 5.77 -0.65 7.71
CA LEU A 26 4.64 -0.12 6.94
C LEU A 26 3.71 0.65 7.87
N CYS A 27 3.54 1.95 7.66
CA CYS A 27 2.70 2.81 8.49
C CYS A 27 1.50 3.34 7.71
N HIS A 28 0.37 3.50 8.39
CA HIS A 28 -0.79 4.22 7.89
C HIS A 28 -1.39 5.08 9.02
N THR A 29 -2.21 6.07 8.64
CA THR A 29 -3.02 6.88 9.56
C THR A 29 -4.39 7.12 8.93
N LYS A 30 -5.40 7.47 9.72
CA LYS A 30 -6.70 7.87 9.19
C LYS A 30 -6.57 9.16 8.36
N GLY A 31 -7.46 9.39 7.41
CA GLY A 31 -7.33 10.51 6.46
C GLY A 31 -6.30 10.30 5.34
N ILE A 32 -5.57 9.18 5.30
CA ILE A 32 -4.67 8.80 4.20
C ILE A 32 -4.96 7.35 3.78
N VAL A 33 -5.24 7.14 2.50
CA VAL A 33 -5.46 5.80 1.92
C VAL A 33 -4.14 5.21 1.44
N GLY A 34 -3.81 4.02 1.95
CA GLY A 34 -2.58 3.30 1.63
C GLY A 34 -1.42 3.60 2.60
N PHE A 35 -0.27 2.97 2.33
CA PHE A 35 0.91 3.14 3.18
C PHE A 35 1.64 4.47 2.91
N LEU A 36 2.05 5.11 4.00
CA LEU A 36 2.76 6.38 4.02
C LEU A 36 4.16 6.23 3.40
N SER A 37 4.54 7.15 2.51
CA SER A 37 5.95 7.34 2.13
C SER A 37 6.76 7.86 3.33
N ASP A 38 8.09 7.82 3.25
CA ASP A 38 8.93 8.33 4.34
C ASP A 38 8.75 9.84 4.58
N GLU A 39 8.45 10.59 3.52
CA GLU A 39 8.07 12.00 3.63
C GLU A 39 6.72 12.17 4.34
N GLN A 40 5.71 11.38 3.97
CA GLN A 40 4.41 11.43 4.64
C GLN A 40 4.51 11.01 6.11
N LYS A 41 5.36 10.04 6.45
CA LYS A 41 5.60 9.66 7.86
C LYS A 41 6.11 10.86 8.67
N LYS A 42 7.07 11.63 8.13
CA LYS A 42 7.59 12.84 8.80
C LYS A 42 6.51 13.90 9.03
N ASN A 43 5.58 14.02 8.08
CA ASN A 43 4.58 15.09 8.09
C ASN A 43 3.30 14.74 8.87
N TYR A 44 3.01 13.45 9.09
CA TYR A 44 1.74 13.02 9.68
C TYR A 44 1.88 12.13 10.92
N CYS A 45 3.00 11.46 11.13
CA CYS A 45 3.17 10.55 12.26
C CYS A 45 3.74 11.23 13.51
N TYR A 46 2.94 12.09 14.15
CA TYR A 46 3.29 12.74 15.42
C TYR A 46 3.21 11.80 16.65
N GLY A 47 2.61 10.61 16.47
CA GLY A 47 2.64 9.51 17.42
C GLY A 47 2.48 8.19 16.67
N THR A 48 3.17 7.13 17.12
CA THR A 48 3.22 5.83 16.43
C THR A 48 2.94 4.68 17.38
N TYR A 49 2.08 3.76 16.94
CA TYR A 49 1.93 2.44 17.54
C TYR A 49 2.55 1.42 16.61
N VAL A 50 3.58 0.73 17.08
CA VAL A 50 4.27 -0.31 16.30
C VAL A 50 3.84 -1.68 16.79
N ARG A 51 3.52 -2.57 15.86
CA ARG A 51 3.19 -3.98 16.14
C ARG A 51 3.88 -4.88 15.12
N PRO A 52 4.23 -6.12 15.47
CA PRO A 52 4.68 -7.09 14.48
C PRO A 52 3.55 -7.40 13.51
N ALA A 53 3.87 -7.53 12.22
CA ALA A 53 2.93 -8.03 11.23
C ALA A 53 2.62 -9.51 11.50
N THR A 54 1.38 -9.91 11.26
CA THR A 54 1.00 -11.32 11.34
C THR A 54 1.50 -12.07 10.10
N PRO A 55 1.73 -13.40 10.18
CA PRO A 55 2.11 -14.18 9.02
C PRO A 55 1.12 -14.05 7.84
N GLN A 56 -0.18 -13.95 8.14
CA GLN A 56 -1.22 -13.77 7.12
C GLN A 56 -1.13 -12.40 6.43
N MET A 57 -0.75 -11.35 7.15
CA MET A 57 -0.52 -10.03 6.55
C MET A 57 0.70 -10.05 5.62
N GLU A 58 1.79 -10.67 6.05
CA GLU A 58 3.00 -10.81 5.21
C GLU A 58 2.70 -11.58 3.92
N GLU A 59 1.94 -12.67 4.04
CA GLU A 59 1.56 -13.49 2.90
C GLU A 59 0.69 -12.71 1.91
N ARG A 60 -0.31 -11.97 2.40
CA ARG A 60 -1.14 -11.10 1.54
C ARG A 60 -0.31 -10.02 0.85
N LEU A 61 0.64 -9.41 1.54
CA LEU A 61 1.54 -8.41 0.94
C LEU A 61 2.43 -9.03 -0.15
N ARG A 62 2.94 -10.25 0.08
CA ARG A 62 3.73 -11.00 -0.90
C ARG A 62 2.91 -11.32 -2.15
N GLN A 63 1.73 -11.91 -1.97
CA GLN A 63 0.81 -12.24 -3.07
C GLN A 63 0.42 -10.99 -3.87
N PHE A 64 0.05 -9.91 -3.19
CA PHE A 64 -0.27 -8.64 -3.83
C PHE A 64 0.90 -8.09 -4.65
N ALA A 65 2.13 -8.16 -4.12
CA ALA A 65 3.32 -7.68 -4.83
C ALA A 65 3.63 -8.53 -6.08
N GLU A 66 3.52 -9.86 -5.98
CA GLU A 66 3.71 -10.79 -7.10
C GLU A 66 2.66 -10.58 -8.19
N GLN A 67 1.39 -10.43 -7.81
CA GLN A 67 0.30 -10.14 -8.73
C GLN A 67 0.50 -8.79 -9.42
N ALA A 68 0.83 -7.74 -8.66
CA ALA A 68 1.11 -6.42 -9.23
C ALA A 68 2.27 -6.45 -10.22
N HIS A 69 3.33 -7.22 -9.93
CA HIS A 69 4.44 -7.39 -10.85
C HIS A 69 3.99 -8.09 -12.15
N ARG A 70 3.33 -9.25 -12.03
CA ARG A 70 2.79 -10.01 -13.17
C ARG A 70 1.86 -9.16 -14.04
N CYS A 71 0.89 -8.49 -13.43
CA CYS A 71 -0.04 -7.62 -14.12
C CYS A 71 0.66 -6.43 -14.78
N SER A 72 1.69 -5.86 -14.13
CA SER A 72 2.49 -4.78 -14.72
C SER A 72 3.27 -5.24 -15.95
N GLU A 73 3.88 -6.43 -15.92
CA GLU A 73 4.60 -6.99 -17.07
C GLU A 73 3.67 -7.25 -18.25
N GLN A 74 2.51 -7.85 -17.98
CA GLN A 74 1.50 -8.10 -18.99
C GLN A 74 1.07 -6.80 -19.69
N VAL A 75 0.66 -5.77 -18.91
CA VAL A 75 0.19 -4.52 -19.53
C VAL A 75 1.31 -3.74 -20.21
N HIS A 76 2.57 -3.94 -19.81
CA HIS A 76 3.72 -3.33 -20.47
C HIS A 76 4.00 -3.92 -21.85
N GLY A 77 3.77 -5.23 -22.03
CA GLY A 77 3.88 -5.89 -23.33
C GLY A 77 2.72 -5.57 -24.27
N ASP A 78 1.50 -5.50 -23.72
CA ASP A 78 0.27 -5.48 -24.54
C ASP A 78 -0.26 -4.06 -24.83
N PHE A 79 0.05 -3.07 -23.97
CA PHE A 79 -0.54 -1.73 -24.05
C PHE A 79 0.51 -0.61 -24.10
N LYS A 80 0.18 0.43 -24.87
CA LYS A 80 0.99 1.66 -24.96
C LYS A 80 0.93 2.45 -23.65
N ARG A 81 1.95 3.28 -23.44
CA ARG A 81 1.98 4.21 -22.30
C ARG A 81 0.78 5.17 -22.40
N GLY A 82 -0.02 5.25 -21.34
CA GLY A 82 -1.30 5.99 -21.32
C GLY A 82 -2.52 5.08 -21.19
N ASP A 83 -2.48 3.90 -21.80
CA ASP A 83 -3.65 3.00 -21.89
C ASP A 83 -3.62 1.83 -20.89
N ARG A 84 -2.63 1.82 -19.99
CA ARG A 84 -2.31 0.67 -19.13
C ARG A 84 -3.15 0.54 -17.87
N LEU A 85 -3.76 1.63 -17.40
CA LEU A 85 -4.38 1.66 -16.07
C LEU A 85 -5.59 0.72 -15.96
N LEU A 86 -6.55 0.79 -16.89
CA LEU A 86 -7.74 -0.05 -16.82
C LEU A 86 -7.43 -1.54 -16.99
N PRO A 87 -6.60 -1.96 -17.96
CA PRO A 87 -6.18 -3.37 -18.06
C PRO A 87 -5.42 -3.86 -16.82
N PHE A 88 -4.61 -3.00 -16.19
CA PHE A 88 -3.89 -3.35 -14.97
C PHE A 88 -4.86 -3.59 -13.82
N LEU A 89 -5.83 -2.71 -13.63
CA LEU A 89 -6.86 -2.85 -12.59
C LEU A 89 -7.74 -4.08 -12.82
N ASP A 90 -8.09 -4.39 -14.08
CA ASP A 90 -8.80 -5.62 -14.43
C ASP A 90 -7.99 -6.86 -14.02
N CYS A 91 -6.69 -6.91 -14.36
CA CYS A 91 -5.79 -7.98 -13.96
C CYS A 91 -5.67 -8.12 -12.42
N MET A 92 -5.55 -7.00 -11.70
CA MET A 92 -5.44 -6.99 -10.24
C MET A 92 -6.73 -7.45 -9.53
N SER A 93 -7.89 -7.28 -10.17
CA SER A 93 -9.19 -7.63 -9.58
C SER A 93 -9.48 -9.14 -9.54
N LYS A 94 -8.75 -9.94 -10.34
CA LYS A 94 -9.03 -11.37 -10.55
C LYS A 94 -8.70 -12.29 -9.37
N ASP A 95 -7.86 -11.86 -8.43
CA ASP A 95 -7.48 -12.63 -7.22
C ASP A 95 -8.16 -12.08 -5.93
N GLY A 96 -9.26 -11.34 -6.07
CA GLY A 96 -9.86 -10.51 -5.01
C GLY A 96 -11.05 -11.08 -4.23
N VAL A 97 -11.38 -12.38 -4.31
CA VAL A 97 -12.46 -12.98 -3.52
C VAL A 97 -12.06 -14.39 -3.08
N GLU A 98 -11.62 -14.51 -1.82
CA GLU A 98 -11.88 -15.65 -0.90
C GLU A 98 -11.47 -15.28 0.54
#